data_AF-A0A9E3AQL8-F1
#
_entry.id   AF-A0A9E3AQL8-F1
#
_cell.length_a   1.000
_cell.length_b   1.000
_cell.length_c   1.000
_cell.angle_alpha   90.00
_cell.angle_beta   90.00
_cell.angle_gamma   90.00
#
_symmetry.space_group_name_H-M   'P 1'
#
loop_
_entity.id
_entity.type
_entity.pdbx_description
1 polymer ?
#
loop_
_entity_poly.entity_id
_entity_poly.type
_entity_poly.pdbx_seq_one_letter_code
_entity_poly.pdbx_strand_id
1 'polypeptide(L)' 'MKQYVKGDFEEQRGYSRAVCTSGQGRTVYLAGFGCPYAPDGRSLRDDFEAQVRGSVAEI' A
#
# COMPACT_ATOMS: atom_id res chain seq x y z
N MET A 1 -17.06 -14.28 1.77
CA MET A 1 -16.14 -14.37 0.60
C MET A 1 -14.88 -13.57 0.88
N LYS A 2 -13.74 -13.90 0.25
CA LYS A 2 -12.49 -13.12 0.31
C LYS A 2 -12.07 -12.70 -1.10
N GLN A 3 -11.67 -11.45 -1.27
CA GLN A 3 -11.09 -10.92 -2.51
C GLN A 3 -9.71 -10.34 -2.18
N TYR A 4 -8.72 -10.66 -3.02
CA TYR A 4 -7.34 -10.18 -2.88
C TYR A 4 -7.07 -9.12 -3.94
N VAL A 5 -6.59 -7.96 -3.53
CA VAL A 5 -6.17 -6.86 -4.40
C VAL A 5 -4.65 -6.87 -4.45
N LYS A 6 -4.09 -6.97 -5.66
CA LYS A 6 -2.65 -7.05 -5.90
C LYS A 6 -2.29 -6.31 -7.18
N GLY A 7 -1.12 -5.67 -7.20
CA GLY A 7 -0.41 -5.29 -8.42
C GLY A 7 0.86 -6.15 -8.59
N ASP A 8 1.65 -5.82 -9.60
CA ASP A 8 2.87 -6.59 -9.94
C ASP A 8 3.87 -6.65 -8.78
N PHE A 9 4.02 -5.55 -8.03
CA PHE A 9 4.95 -5.46 -6.91
C PHE A 9 4.54 -6.39 -5.76
N GLU A 10 3.25 -6.46 -5.43
CA GLU A 10 2.73 -7.34 -4.39
C GLU A 10 2.79 -8.81 -4.80
N GLU A 11 2.51 -9.11 -6.07
CA GLU A 11 2.59 -10.47 -6.60
C GLU A 11 4.02 -11.02 -6.50
N GLN A 12 5.02 -10.22 -6.89
CA GLN A 12 6.44 -10.61 -6.81
C GLN A 12 6.95 -10.83 -5.37
N ARG A 13 6.31 -10.22 -4.38
CA ARG A 13 6.72 -10.28 -2.97
C ARG A 13 5.84 -11.18 -2.10
N GLY A 14 4.85 -11.84 -2.68
CA GLY A 14 4.02 -12.84 -1.99
C GLY A 14 3.05 -12.26 -0.96
N TYR A 15 2.57 -11.02 -1.14
CA TYR A 15 1.52 -10.44 -0.28
C TYR A 15 0.37 -9.84 -1.10
N SER A 16 -0.64 -9.29 -0.43
CA SER A 16 -1.74 -8.55 -1.09
C SER A 16 -1.75 -7.11 -0.61
N ARG A 17 -2.01 -6.16 -1.52
CA ARG A 17 -2.17 -4.75 -1.18
C ARG A 17 -3.37 -4.55 -0.26
N ALA A 18 -4.46 -5.25 -0.57
CA ALA A 18 -5.63 -5.31 0.29
C ALA A 18 -6.27 -6.70 0.26
N VAL A 19 -6.93 -7.07 1.36
CA VAL A 19 -7.83 -8.22 1.43
C VAL A 19 -9.21 -7.72 1.83
N CYS A 20 -10.18 -7.89 0.94
CA CYS A 20 -11.57 -7.54 1.19
C CYS A 20 -12.31 -8.80 1.66
N THR A 21 -12.99 -8.73 2.80
CA THR A 21 -13.86 -9.80 3.28
C THR A 21 -15.31 -9.33 3.27
N SER A 22 -16.22 -10.22 2.88
CA SER A 22 -17.66 -10.04 3.02
C SER A 22 -18.23 -11.19 3.84
N GLY A 23 -18.77 -10.86 5.00
CA GLY A 23 -19.46 -11.76 5.92
C GLY A 23 -20.69 -11.06 6.47
N GLN A 24 -20.71 -10.78 7.78
CA GLN A 24 -21.73 -9.94 8.42
C GLN A 24 -21.60 -8.45 8.05
N GLY A 25 -20.44 -8.05 7.51
CA GLY A 25 -20.15 -6.73 6.96
C GLY A 25 -19.01 -6.80 5.94
N ARG A 26 -18.68 -5.66 5.34
CA ARG A 26 -17.52 -5.51 4.46
C ARG A 26 -16.34 -4.98 5.26
N THR A 27 -15.25 -5.73 5.32
CA THR A 27 -13.99 -5.28 5.94
C THR A 27 -12.88 -5.28 4.89
N VAL A 28 -12.07 -4.22 4.88
CA VAL A 28 -10.89 -4.10 4.01
C VAL A 28 -9.65 -4.08 4.90
N TYR A 29 -8.80 -5.07 4.77
CA TYR A 29 -7.50 -5.12 5.43
C TYR A 29 -6.45 -4.58 4.47
N LEU A 30 -5.82 -3.45 4.80
CA LEU A 30 -4.79 -2.80 4.00
C LEU A 30 -3.40 -3.22 4.48
N ALA A 31 -2.49 -3.50 3.53
CA ALA A 31 -1.09 -3.65 3.83
C ALA A 31 -0.46 -2.30 4.23
N GLY A 32 0.73 -2.33 4.84
CA GLY A 32 1.47 -1.10 5.14
C GLY A 32 1.91 -0.39 3.84
N PHE A 33 1.72 0.92 3.79
CA PHE A 33 2.18 1.79 2.70
C PHE A 33 3.35 2.65 3.14
N GLY A 34 4.30 2.85 2.22
CA GLY A 34 5.48 3.69 2.42
C GLY A 34 5.88 4.36 1.11
N CYS A 35 6.41 5.58 1.19
CA CYS A 35 6.93 6.32 0.04
C CYS A 35 8.43 6.66 0.25
N PRO A 36 9.35 5.69 0.11
CA PRO A 36 10.77 5.92 0.39
C PRO A 36 11.51 6.71 -0.71
N TYR A 37 10.91 6.86 -1.90
CA TYR A 37 11.48 7.55 -3.05
C TYR A 37 10.44 8.45 -3.71
N ALA A 38 10.90 9.59 -4.23
CA ALA A 38 10.11 10.47 -5.09
C ALA A 38 9.89 9.85 -6.49
N PRO A 39 8.98 10.40 -7.32
CA PRO A 39 8.71 9.87 -8.67
C PRO A 39 9.93 9.87 -9.60
N ASP A 40 10.89 10.76 -9.37
CA ASP A 40 12.17 10.83 -10.10
C ASP A 40 13.21 9.81 -9.60
N GLY A 41 12.86 8.96 -8.63
CA GLY A 41 13.74 7.96 -8.01
C GLY A 41 14.64 8.50 -6.90
N ARG A 42 14.58 9.81 -6.58
CA ARG A 42 15.35 10.39 -5.48
C ARG A 42 14.87 9.84 -4.15
N SER A 43 15.80 9.43 -3.29
CA SER A 43 15.45 8.99 -1.93
C SER A 43 14.84 10.14 -1.13
N LEU A 44 13.76 9.85 -0.41
CA LEU A 44 13.12 10.75 0.56
C LEU A 44 13.63 10.52 1.97
N ARG A 45 14.82 9.93 2.13
CA ARG A 45 15.45 9.77 3.45
C ARG A 45 15.52 11.12 4.16
N ASP A 46 15.15 11.12 5.43
CA ASP A 46 15.08 12.29 6.32
C ASP A 46 14.00 13.34 5.97
N ASP A 47 13.20 13.12 4.93
CA ASP A 47 12.01 13.93 4.62
C ASP A 47 10.73 13.18 5.03
N PHE A 48 10.49 13.11 6.34
CA PHE A 48 9.33 12.41 6.91
C PHE A 48 8.00 12.95 6.35
N GLU A 49 7.87 14.26 6.17
CA GLU A 49 6.63 14.84 5.68
C GLU A 49 6.33 14.45 4.23
N ALA A 50 7.34 14.45 3.35
CA ALA A 50 7.16 13.98 1.98
C ALA A 50 6.81 12.49 1.95
N GLN A 51 7.46 11.67 2.79
CA GLN A 51 7.12 10.25 2.92
C GLN A 51 5.66 10.07 3.36
N VAL A 52 5.18 10.82 4.36
CA VAL A 52 3.79 10.74 4.84
C VAL A 52 2.81 11.19 3.76
N ARG A 53 3.04 12.34 3.12
CA ARG A 53 2.18 12.84 2.04
C ARG A 53 2.09 11.83 0.89
N GLY A 54 3.23 11.26 0.49
CA GLY A 54 3.28 10.24 -0.56
C GLY A 54 2.55 8.96 -0.15
N SER A 55 2.77 8.46 1.06
CA SER A 55 2.12 7.22 1.54
C SER A 55 0.60 7.35 1.62
N VAL A 56 0.08 8.49 2.10
CA VAL A 56 -1.36 8.69 2.27
C VAL A 56 -2.06 8.92 0.92
N ALA A 57 -1.36 9.49 -0.08
CA ALA A 57 -1.92 9.67 -1.42
C ALA A 57 -2.16 8.35 -2.18
N GLU A 58 -1.48 7.27 -1.79
CA GLU A 58 -1.56 5.94 -2.42
C GLU A 58 -2.56 4.99 -1.73
N ILE A 59 -3.20 5.43 -0.64
CA ILE A 59 -4.25 4.70 0.09
C ILE A 59 -5.63 5.08 -0.45
#